data_AF-A0A4P8HTQ7-F1
#
_entry.id   AF-A0A4P8HTQ7-F1
#
_cell.length_a   1.000
_cell.length_b   1.000
_cell.length_c   1.000
_cell.angle_alpha   90.00
_cell.angle_beta   90.00
_cell.angle_gamma   90.00
#
_symmetry.space_group_name_H-M   'P 1'
#
loop_
_entity.id
_entity.type
_entity.pdbx_description
1 polymer ?
#
loop_
_entity_poly.entity_id
_entity_poly.type
_entity_poly.pdbx_seq_one_letter_code
_entity_poly.pdbx_strand_id
1 'polypeptide(L)'
;MRKWVAAALAAAMQAEAAIAAAPEPRTATPAEQESFFDWYNTHAAAQGGRGLLRPQFNVSREKGKRGKRRVTATVDGPAQRAVLPLCRQPRSVYEYDPRAGKETRWREAGPPQTLVWIHHAPQCGAQPDTPVRLFQPLAEMDILMLLQQHPGILGSARLLMAGNTSCAPSRSRGYRLTGLDRGKDGLPVLVFENDIAGEARVSVRRTRNELLPWSVTCPAGS
;
A
#
# COMPACT_ATOMS: atom_id res chain seq x y z
N MET A 1 74.50 -32.72 -3.85
CA MET A 1 74.95 -31.40 -4.31
C MET A 1 73.74 -30.58 -4.73
N ARG A 2 73.78 -29.28 -4.41
CA ARG A 2 72.92 -28.15 -4.84
C ARG A 2 71.75 -28.43 -5.81
N LYS A 3 70.56 -28.00 -5.34
CA LYS A 3 69.51 -27.18 -6.01
C LYS A 3 68.89 -27.83 -7.26
N TRP A 4 67.57 -27.75 -7.46
CA TRP A 4 66.88 -26.76 -8.29
C TRP A 4 65.38 -27.14 -8.32
N VAL A 5 64.57 -26.27 -8.96
CA VAL A 5 63.15 -26.44 -9.39
C VAL A 5 62.15 -25.77 -8.44
N ALA A 6 61.22 -24.90 -8.85
CA ALA A 6 61.04 -24.12 -10.07
C ALA A 6 59.97 -23.04 -9.77
N ALA A 7 59.94 -22.00 -10.61
CA ALA A 7 58.93 -20.95 -10.60
C ALA A 7 57.56 -21.46 -11.07
N ALA A 8 56.49 -20.94 -10.47
CA ALA A 8 55.24 -20.50 -11.13
C ALA A 8 54.18 -20.21 -10.06
N LEU A 9 53.87 -18.94 -9.81
CA LEU A 9 52.65 -18.55 -9.11
C LEU A 9 51.81 -17.72 -10.07
N ALA A 10 50.78 -18.39 -10.58
CA ALA A 10 49.82 -17.90 -11.54
C ALA A 10 48.88 -16.85 -10.92
N ALA A 11 48.46 -15.94 -11.78
CA ALA A 11 47.54 -14.84 -11.53
C ALA A 11 46.24 -15.28 -10.83
N ALA A 12 45.95 -14.67 -9.69
CA ALA A 12 44.63 -14.70 -9.09
C ALA A 12 43.72 -13.71 -9.85
N MET A 13 42.79 -14.24 -10.64
CA MET A 13 41.72 -13.49 -11.26
C MET A 13 40.83 -12.84 -10.19
N GLN A 14 40.66 -11.53 -10.33
CA GLN A 14 39.65 -10.76 -9.61
C GLN A 14 38.26 -11.18 -10.11
N ALA A 15 37.46 -11.78 -9.23
CA ALA A 15 36.03 -11.93 -9.44
C ALA A 15 35.34 -10.70 -8.82
N GLU A 16 35.18 -9.63 -9.59
CA GLU A 16 34.24 -8.57 -9.26
C GLU A 16 32.82 -9.14 -9.40
N ALA A 17 32.22 -9.44 -8.24
CA ALA A 17 30.81 -9.67 -8.14
C ALA A 17 30.08 -8.37 -8.54
N ALA A 18 29.55 -8.34 -9.76
CA ALA A 18 28.64 -7.31 -10.21
C ALA A 18 27.41 -7.29 -9.28
N ILE A 19 27.41 -6.34 -8.34
CA ILE A 19 26.23 -6.00 -7.55
C ILE A 19 25.23 -5.45 -8.56
N ALA A 20 24.23 -6.25 -8.93
CA ALA A 20 23.11 -5.82 -9.74
C ALA A 20 22.42 -4.66 -9.02
N ALA A 21 22.66 -3.43 -9.51
CA ALA A 21 22.03 -2.23 -9.00
C ALA A 21 20.51 -2.45 -8.96
N ALA A 22 19.91 -2.26 -7.77
CA ALA A 22 18.47 -2.24 -7.61
C ALA A 22 17.92 -1.17 -8.57
N PRO A 23 17.15 -1.52 -9.62
CA PRO A 23 16.90 -0.54 -10.66
C PRO A 23 15.81 0.43 -10.22
N GLU A 24 16.11 1.72 -10.37
CA GLU A 24 15.41 2.89 -9.84
C GLU A 24 13.86 2.85 -9.97
N PRO A 25 13.14 3.40 -8.98
CA PRO A 25 11.74 3.76 -9.15
C PRO A 25 11.61 4.75 -10.32
N ARG A 26 10.87 4.39 -11.37
CA ARG A 26 10.56 5.34 -12.46
C ARG A 26 9.25 6.06 -12.18
N THR A 27 9.16 7.30 -12.59
CA THR A 27 7.88 8.01 -12.71
C THR A 27 7.17 7.65 -14.02
N ALA A 28 5.88 7.97 -14.12
CA ALA A 28 5.13 7.83 -15.38
C ALA A 28 5.67 8.82 -16.41
N THR A 29 5.78 8.40 -17.67
CA THR A 29 6.29 9.26 -18.76
C THR A 29 5.29 10.36 -19.09
N PRO A 30 5.72 11.48 -19.70
CA PRO A 30 4.78 12.52 -20.15
C PRO A 30 3.68 11.99 -21.06
N ALA A 31 4.00 11.08 -21.98
CA ALA A 31 3.02 10.46 -22.87
C ALA A 31 2.02 9.55 -22.12
N GLU A 32 2.46 8.82 -21.08
CA GLU A 32 1.56 8.05 -20.21
C GLU A 32 0.59 8.99 -19.47
N GLN A 33 1.11 10.10 -18.92
CA GLN A 33 0.30 11.09 -18.21
C GLN A 33 -0.72 11.77 -19.12
N GLU A 34 -0.28 12.28 -20.28
CA GLU A 34 -1.14 12.92 -21.29
C GLU A 34 -2.24 11.96 -21.75
N SER A 35 -1.90 10.69 -22.02
CA SER A 35 -2.90 9.69 -22.40
C SER A 35 -3.96 9.45 -21.32
N PHE A 36 -3.62 9.60 -20.04
CA PHE A 36 -4.57 9.50 -18.95
C PHE A 36 -5.47 10.72 -18.89
N PHE A 37 -4.90 11.93 -19.02
CA PHE A 37 -5.68 13.16 -19.04
C PHE A 37 -6.70 13.17 -20.18
N ASP A 38 -6.27 12.82 -21.39
CA ASP A 38 -7.16 12.72 -22.56
C ASP A 38 -8.29 11.73 -22.30
N TRP A 39 -7.95 10.51 -21.92
CA TRP A 39 -8.93 9.46 -21.66
C TRP A 39 -9.90 9.82 -20.53
N TYR A 40 -9.38 10.32 -19.41
CA TYR A 40 -10.17 10.65 -18.23
C TYR A 40 -11.11 11.83 -18.50
N ASN A 41 -10.67 12.87 -19.21
CA ASN A 41 -11.55 14.00 -19.54
C ASN A 41 -12.74 13.58 -20.42
N THR A 42 -12.54 12.63 -21.33
CA THR A 42 -13.62 12.07 -22.16
C THR A 42 -14.57 11.19 -21.34
N HIS A 43 -14.06 10.41 -20.39
CA HIS A 43 -14.86 9.41 -19.64
C HIS A 43 -15.43 9.93 -18.29
N ALA A 44 -14.82 10.94 -17.68
CA ALA A 44 -15.20 11.45 -16.36
C ALA A 44 -16.56 12.16 -16.34
N ALA A 45 -17.00 12.71 -17.48
CA ALA A 45 -18.33 13.28 -17.63
C ALA A 45 -19.43 12.23 -17.38
N ALA A 46 -19.18 10.97 -17.72
CA ALA A 46 -20.11 9.86 -17.47
C ALA A 46 -20.08 9.36 -16.01
N GLN A 47 -19.02 9.67 -15.25
CA GLN A 47 -18.80 9.17 -13.89
C GLN A 47 -19.11 10.20 -12.80
N GLY A 48 -19.74 11.33 -13.14
CA GLY A 48 -20.09 12.39 -12.18
C GLY A 48 -18.87 13.09 -11.56
N GLY A 49 -17.68 12.91 -12.14
CA GLY A 49 -16.42 13.45 -11.65
C GLY A 49 -16.31 14.94 -11.93
N ARG A 50 -16.45 15.76 -10.90
CA ARG A 50 -16.15 17.20 -10.96
C ARG A 50 -14.65 17.43 -10.95
N GLY A 51 -14.04 17.45 -12.13
CA GLY A 51 -12.67 17.91 -12.36
C GLY A 51 -11.59 17.03 -11.73
N LEU A 52 -10.42 17.01 -12.37
CA LEU A 52 -9.26 16.32 -11.82
C LEU A 52 -8.70 17.10 -10.63
N LEU A 53 -8.93 16.60 -9.42
CA LEU A 53 -8.02 16.90 -8.31
C LEU A 53 -6.74 16.11 -8.57
N ARG A 54 -5.85 16.72 -9.36
CA ARG A 54 -4.46 16.32 -9.68
C ARG A 54 -4.17 14.79 -9.55
N PRO A 55 -4.21 14.02 -10.64
CA PRO A 55 -3.95 12.59 -10.59
C PRO A 55 -2.52 12.29 -10.12
N GLN A 56 -2.38 11.23 -9.33
CA GLN A 56 -1.08 10.72 -8.87
C GLN A 56 -0.72 9.47 -9.65
N PHE A 57 0.45 9.47 -10.28
CA PHE A 57 0.93 8.33 -11.06
C PHE A 57 1.93 7.52 -10.27
N ASN A 58 1.78 6.20 -10.31
CA ASN A 58 2.72 5.25 -9.74
C ASN A 58 3.11 4.21 -10.77
N VAL A 59 4.39 3.83 -10.79
CA VAL A 59 4.89 2.75 -11.63
C VAL A 59 5.51 1.69 -10.74
N SER A 60 4.87 0.52 -10.70
CA SER A 60 5.33 -0.62 -9.94
C SER A 60 5.77 -1.75 -10.85
N ARG A 61 6.61 -2.65 -10.35
CA ARG A 61 6.89 -3.93 -11.02
C ARG A 61 5.77 -4.90 -10.70
N GLU A 62 5.32 -5.63 -11.71
CA GLU A 62 4.35 -6.71 -11.48
C GLU A 62 5.06 -7.87 -10.76
N LYS A 63 4.59 -8.23 -9.55
CA LYS A 63 5.14 -9.36 -8.80
C LYS A 63 5.05 -10.63 -9.65
N GLY A 64 6.14 -11.40 -9.74
CA GLY A 64 6.20 -12.67 -10.46
C GLY A 64 6.37 -12.60 -11.98
N LYS A 65 6.39 -11.40 -12.61
CA LYS A 65 6.66 -11.26 -14.06
C LYS A 65 7.92 -10.45 -14.30
N ARG A 66 9.00 -11.13 -14.71
CA ARG A 66 10.29 -10.47 -15.01
C ARG A 66 10.09 -9.33 -16.01
N GLY A 67 10.48 -8.12 -15.60
CA GLY A 67 10.54 -6.92 -16.45
C GLY A 67 9.20 -6.23 -16.73
N LYS A 68 8.05 -6.81 -16.37
CA LYS A 68 6.75 -6.18 -16.64
C LYS A 68 6.47 -5.10 -15.60
N ARG A 69 6.31 -3.86 -16.08
CA ARG A 69 5.94 -2.70 -15.27
C ARG A 69 4.45 -2.44 -15.40
N ARG A 70 3.80 -2.11 -14.30
CA ARG A 70 2.41 -1.66 -14.21
C ARG A 70 2.42 -0.17 -13.92
N VAL A 71 1.71 0.59 -14.75
CA VAL A 71 1.46 2.02 -14.52
C VAL A 71 0.04 2.15 -14.00
N THR A 72 -0.11 2.91 -12.92
CA THR A 72 -1.40 3.20 -12.31
C THR A 72 -1.56 4.71 -12.13
N ALA A 73 -2.76 5.21 -12.36
CA ALA A 73 -3.16 6.57 -12.01
C ALA A 73 -4.18 6.52 -10.87
N THR A 74 -4.01 7.38 -9.87
CA THR A 74 -4.93 7.51 -8.75
C THR A 74 -5.57 8.88 -8.83
N VAL A 75 -6.90 8.92 -8.73
CA VAL A 75 -7.68 10.16 -8.66
C VAL A 75 -8.44 10.17 -7.36
N ASP A 76 -8.19 11.19 -6.55
CA ASP A 76 -8.90 11.39 -5.30
C ASP A 76 -10.01 12.42 -5.51
N GLY A 77 -11.22 12.11 -5.05
CA GLY A 77 -12.32 13.06 -5.06
C GLY A 77 -12.19 14.10 -3.94
N PRO A 78 -13.20 14.98 -3.78
CA PRO A 78 -13.19 15.96 -2.70
C PRO A 78 -13.26 15.27 -1.34
N ALA A 79 -12.42 15.72 -0.39
CA ALA A 79 -12.49 15.28 0.98
C ALA A 79 -13.78 15.81 1.64
N GLN A 80 -14.52 14.92 2.29
CA GLN A 80 -15.77 15.19 2.95
C GLN A 80 -15.63 15.00 4.45
N ARG A 81 -16.19 15.94 5.20
CA ARG A 81 -16.27 15.89 6.66
C ARG A 81 -17.34 14.89 7.08
N ALA A 82 -17.00 13.96 7.96
CA ALA A 82 -17.95 13.09 8.65
C ALA A 82 -18.42 13.73 9.97
N VAL A 83 -19.36 13.10 10.69
CA VAL A 83 -19.95 13.67 11.92
C VAL A 83 -18.90 13.76 13.04
N LEU A 84 -18.06 12.74 13.18
CA LEU A 84 -16.91 12.72 14.08
C LEU A 84 -15.73 13.55 13.52
N PRO A 85 -14.61 13.73 14.25
CA PRO A 85 -13.38 14.33 13.71
C PRO A 85 -12.69 13.44 12.68
N LEU A 86 -13.44 13.01 11.66
CA LEU A 86 -13.05 12.12 10.59
C LEU A 86 -13.27 12.81 9.25
N CYS A 87 -12.31 12.61 8.37
CA CYS A 87 -12.41 12.96 6.98
C CYS A 87 -12.47 11.70 6.14
N ARG A 88 -13.29 11.73 5.08
CA ARG A 88 -13.42 10.67 4.10
C ARG A 88 -13.11 11.23 2.73
N GLN A 89 -12.40 10.49 1.91
CA GLN A 89 -12.11 10.90 0.54
C GLN A 89 -12.23 9.70 -0.38
N PRO A 90 -13.12 9.73 -1.39
CA PRO A 90 -13.19 8.67 -2.36
C PRO A 90 -11.93 8.67 -3.22
N ARG A 91 -11.45 7.48 -3.59
CA ARG A 91 -10.26 7.26 -4.42
C ARG A 91 -10.59 6.24 -5.49
N SER A 92 -10.36 6.62 -6.74
CA SER A 92 -10.39 5.71 -7.88
C SER A 92 -8.96 5.43 -8.35
N VAL A 93 -8.69 4.17 -8.67
CA VAL A 93 -7.40 3.73 -9.21
C VAL A 93 -7.64 3.23 -10.62
N TYR A 94 -6.77 3.62 -11.54
CA TYR A 94 -6.84 3.26 -12.94
C TYR A 94 -5.55 2.55 -13.33
N GLU A 95 -5.68 1.51 -14.15
CA GLU A 95 -4.56 0.75 -14.69
C GLU A 95 -4.36 1.03 -16.17
N TYR A 96 -3.09 1.16 -16.54
CA TYR A 96 -2.66 1.33 -17.92
C TYR A 96 -2.43 0.00 -18.62
N ASP A 97 -3.04 -0.18 -19.79
CA ASP A 97 -2.73 -1.26 -20.73
C ASP A 97 -2.09 -0.69 -22.02
N PRO A 98 -0.77 -0.85 -22.21
CA PRO A 98 -0.09 -0.33 -23.39
C PRO A 98 -0.52 -1.00 -24.70
N ARG A 99 -1.14 -2.19 -24.65
CA ARG A 99 -1.56 -2.93 -25.85
C ARG A 99 -2.98 -2.58 -26.29
N ALA A 100 -3.75 -1.93 -25.43
CA ALA A 100 -5.11 -1.55 -25.73
C ALA A 100 -5.18 -0.27 -26.59
N GLY A 101 -6.25 -0.17 -27.38
CA GLY A 101 -6.59 1.05 -28.12
C GLY A 101 -6.94 2.20 -27.19
N LYS A 102 -6.89 3.45 -27.69
CA LYS A 102 -7.02 4.68 -26.87
C LYS A 102 -8.19 4.67 -25.89
N GLU A 103 -9.39 4.26 -26.32
CA GLU A 103 -10.61 4.21 -25.50
C GLU A 103 -10.54 3.23 -24.32
N THR A 104 -9.71 2.19 -24.44
CA THR A 104 -9.63 1.08 -23.47
C THR A 104 -8.27 0.96 -22.81
N ARG A 105 -7.39 1.93 -23.09
CA ARG A 105 -6.01 2.01 -22.62
C ARG A 105 -5.91 2.21 -21.12
N TRP A 106 -6.91 2.86 -20.55
CA TRP A 106 -7.08 3.02 -19.12
C TRP A 106 -8.38 2.38 -18.70
N ARG A 107 -8.36 1.71 -17.55
CA ARG A 107 -9.53 1.07 -16.97
C ARG A 107 -9.49 1.24 -15.46
N GLU A 108 -10.66 1.45 -14.86
CA GLU A 108 -10.77 1.45 -13.40
C GLU A 108 -10.36 0.08 -12.86
N ALA A 109 -9.60 0.11 -11.78
CA ALA A 109 -8.89 -1.03 -11.25
C ALA A 109 -9.27 -1.29 -9.79
N GLY A 110 -9.85 -2.46 -9.56
CA GLY A 110 -10.28 -2.89 -8.24
C GLY A 110 -11.56 -2.19 -7.77
N PRO A 111 -12.00 -2.46 -6.54
CA PRO A 111 -13.17 -1.82 -5.98
C PRO A 111 -12.90 -0.33 -5.67
N PRO A 112 -13.94 0.52 -5.65
CA PRO A 112 -13.82 1.90 -5.19
C PRO A 112 -13.16 1.97 -3.82
N GLN A 113 -12.17 2.85 -3.67
CA GLN A 113 -11.45 3.01 -2.41
C GLN A 113 -12.00 4.23 -1.67
N THR A 114 -11.95 4.18 -0.34
CA THR A 114 -12.19 5.34 0.50
C THR A 114 -11.00 5.52 1.41
N LEU A 115 -10.48 6.73 1.48
CA LEU A 115 -9.44 7.12 2.43
C LEU A 115 -10.09 7.73 3.67
N VAL A 116 -9.49 7.48 4.83
CA VAL A 116 -9.93 8.02 6.11
C VAL A 116 -8.75 8.52 6.93
N TRP A 117 -8.96 9.64 7.63
CA TRP A 117 -8.02 10.18 8.60
C TRP A 117 -8.74 11.03 9.64
N ILE A 118 -8.08 11.26 10.76
CA ILE A 118 -8.57 12.15 11.82
C ILE A 118 -8.19 13.58 11.46
N HIS A 119 -9.15 14.50 11.56
CA HIS A 119 -8.89 15.93 11.44
C HIS A 119 -9.83 16.68 12.38
N HIS A 120 -9.33 17.67 13.13
CA HIS A 120 -10.14 18.33 14.17
C HIS A 120 -10.84 19.60 13.70
N ALA A 121 -10.43 20.19 12.56
CA ALA A 121 -11.09 21.38 12.01
C ALA A 121 -12.49 21.06 11.44
N PRO A 122 -13.40 22.05 11.32
CA PRO A 122 -14.75 21.84 10.81
C PRO A 122 -14.81 21.34 9.37
N GLN A 123 -13.88 21.78 8.52
CA GLN A 123 -13.69 21.29 7.16
C GLN A 123 -12.47 20.36 7.09
N CYS A 124 -12.49 19.41 6.16
CA CYS A 124 -11.32 18.60 5.90
C CYS A 124 -10.19 19.45 5.32
N GLY A 125 -9.01 19.37 5.96
CA GLY A 125 -7.78 19.94 5.44
C GLY A 125 -7.18 19.08 4.33
N ALA A 126 -5.91 19.35 4.00
CA ALA A 126 -5.15 18.52 3.07
C ALA A 126 -5.10 17.05 3.55
N GLN A 127 -5.17 16.13 2.58
CA GLN A 127 -4.95 14.71 2.84
C GLN A 127 -3.54 14.52 3.45
N PRO A 128 -3.38 13.72 4.51
CA PRO A 128 -2.06 13.40 5.03
C PRO A 128 -1.24 12.58 4.02
N ASP A 129 0.07 12.51 4.21
CA ASP A 129 0.98 11.71 3.36
C ASP A 129 0.65 10.21 3.39
N THR A 130 0.12 9.74 4.52
CA THR A 130 -0.21 8.33 4.75
C THR A 130 -1.66 8.17 5.20
N PRO A 131 -2.64 8.41 4.31
CA PRO A 131 -4.03 8.20 4.65
C PRO A 131 -4.32 6.70 4.82
N VAL A 132 -5.27 6.38 5.68
CA VAL A 132 -5.66 4.98 5.93
C VAL A 132 -6.77 4.60 4.95
N ARG A 133 -6.63 3.46 4.27
CA ARG A 133 -7.68 2.96 3.34
C ARG A 133 -8.79 2.26 4.10
N LEU A 134 -10.04 2.50 3.72
CA LEU A 134 -11.20 1.76 4.20
C LEU A 134 -11.58 0.73 3.13
N PHE A 135 -11.26 -0.53 3.38
CA PHE A 135 -11.52 -1.64 2.45
C PHE A 135 -12.97 -2.11 2.45
N GLN A 136 -13.65 -1.95 3.59
CA GLN A 136 -15.06 -2.28 3.79
C GLN A 136 -15.72 -1.19 4.66
N PRO A 137 -17.02 -0.89 4.47
CA PRO A 137 -17.71 0.11 5.29
C PRO A 137 -17.67 -0.23 6.78
N LEU A 138 -17.17 0.70 7.60
CA LEU A 138 -17.18 0.63 9.06
C LEU A 138 -17.99 1.79 9.65
N ALA A 139 -18.51 1.60 10.87
CA ALA A 139 -19.17 2.69 11.59
C ALA A 139 -18.16 3.80 11.93
N GLU A 140 -18.58 5.06 11.93
CA GLU A 140 -17.68 6.19 12.19
C GLU A 140 -16.97 6.08 13.53
N MET A 141 -17.70 5.68 14.58
CA MET A 141 -17.10 5.48 15.91
C MET A 141 -16.02 4.41 15.89
N ASP A 142 -16.22 3.31 15.18
CA ASP A 142 -15.22 2.24 15.07
C ASP A 142 -13.98 2.75 14.34
N ILE A 143 -14.15 3.47 13.21
CA ILE A 143 -13.05 4.09 12.47
C ILE A 143 -12.24 5.00 13.39
N LEU A 144 -12.91 5.88 14.13
CA LEU A 144 -12.25 6.81 15.05
C LEU A 144 -11.43 6.07 16.11
N MET A 145 -12.04 5.08 16.78
CA MET A 145 -11.38 4.30 17.82
C MET A 145 -10.19 3.52 17.27
N LEU A 146 -10.33 2.88 16.10
CA LEU A 146 -9.26 2.13 15.44
C LEU A 146 -8.08 3.06 15.10
N LEU A 147 -8.36 4.22 14.49
CA LEU A 147 -7.33 5.19 14.14
C LEU A 147 -6.61 5.75 15.38
N GLN A 148 -7.32 5.97 16.48
CA GLN A 148 -6.70 6.47 17.72
C GLN A 148 -5.89 5.40 18.47
N GLN A 149 -6.39 4.17 18.54
CA GLN A 149 -5.82 3.11 19.38
C GLN A 149 -4.81 2.21 18.64
N HIS A 150 -4.64 2.36 17.32
CA HIS A 150 -3.81 1.47 16.52
C HIS A 150 -2.38 1.22 17.04
N PRO A 151 -1.64 2.19 17.63
CA PRO A 151 -0.28 1.92 18.11
C PRO A 151 -0.28 0.93 19.27
N GLY A 152 -1.23 1.07 20.21
CA GLY A 152 -1.40 0.15 21.34
C GLY A 152 -1.90 -1.23 20.91
N ILE A 153 -2.83 -1.27 19.95
CA ILE A 153 -3.32 -2.52 19.36
C ILE A 153 -2.17 -3.28 18.70
N LEU A 154 -1.35 -2.63 17.88
CA LEU A 154 -0.19 -3.25 17.24
C LEU A 154 0.82 -3.76 18.28
N GLY A 155 1.10 -2.96 19.32
CA GLY A 155 1.99 -3.36 20.41
C GLY A 155 1.54 -4.67 21.06
N SER A 156 0.25 -4.78 21.37
CA SER A 156 -0.34 -5.99 21.96
C SER A 156 -0.42 -7.15 20.96
N ALA A 157 -0.70 -6.88 19.68
CA ALA A 157 -0.81 -7.88 18.62
C ALA A 157 0.51 -8.59 18.33
N ARG A 158 1.66 -7.97 18.62
CA ARG A 158 2.98 -8.60 18.47
C ARG A 158 3.14 -9.88 19.31
N LEU A 159 2.42 -10.01 20.42
CA LEU A 159 2.38 -11.24 21.21
C LEU A 159 1.66 -12.36 20.45
N LEU A 160 0.53 -12.03 19.80
CA LEU A 160 -0.17 -12.97 18.92
C LEU A 160 0.66 -13.34 17.70
N MET A 161 1.42 -12.39 17.15
CA MET A 161 2.34 -12.66 16.03
C MET A 161 3.44 -13.64 16.43
N ALA A 162 3.95 -13.57 17.66
CA ALA A 162 4.97 -14.51 18.14
C ALA A 162 4.45 -15.96 18.20
N GLY A 163 3.17 -16.15 18.51
CA GLY A 163 2.51 -17.47 18.52
C GLY A 163 2.02 -17.95 17.13
N ASN A 164 2.06 -17.11 16.10
CA ASN A 164 1.64 -17.45 14.75
C ASN A 164 2.87 -17.64 13.85
N THR A 165 3.12 -18.86 13.38
CA THR A 165 4.33 -19.20 12.60
C THR A 165 4.48 -18.38 11.31
N SER A 166 3.37 -17.96 10.68
CA SER A 166 3.41 -17.10 9.48
C SER A 166 3.75 -15.64 9.80
N CYS A 167 3.45 -15.16 11.02
CA CYS A 167 3.73 -13.79 11.45
C CYS A 167 5.01 -13.64 12.28
N ALA A 168 5.45 -14.72 12.92
CA ALA A 168 6.57 -14.71 13.85
C ALA A 168 7.87 -14.13 13.25
N PRO A 169 8.22 -14.35 11.97
CA PRO A 169 9.42 -13.78 11.35
C PRO A 169 9.38 -12.25 11.21
N SER A 170 8.19 -11.65 11.13
CA SER A 170 8.03 -10.21 10.88
C SER A 170 7.59 -9.42 12.12
N ARG A 171 7.36 -10.07 13.28
CA ARG A 171 6.79 -9.44 14.48
C ARG A 171 7.52 -8.19 14.99
N SER A 172 8.84 -8.12 14.81
CA SER A 172 9.69 -7.01 15.27
C SER A 172 9.85 -5.91 14.22
N ARG A 173 9.28 -6.05 13.03
CA ARG A 173 9.40 -5.06 11.95
C ARG A 173 8.68 -3.76 12.31
N GLY A 174 9.12 -2.70 11.63
CA GLY A 174 8.41 -1.42 11.63
C GLY A 174 7.13 -1.57 10.82
N TYR A 175 5.98 -1.44 11.47
CA TYR A 175 4.68 -1.51 10.83
C TYR A 175 4.03 -0.12 10.83
N ARG A 176 3.37 0.23 9.73
CA ARG A 176 2.48 1.39 9.63
C ARG A 176 1.06 0.94 9.36
N LEU A 177 0.08 1.66 9.90
CA LEU A 177 -1.33 1.42 9.57
C LEU A 177 -1.57 1.88 8.13
N THR A 178 -2.16 1.00 7.30
CA THR A 178 -2.43 1.30 5.88
C THR A 178 -3.88 1.10 5.49
N GLY A 179 -4.64 0.36 6.31
CA GLY A 179 -6.06 0.26 6.11
C GLY A 179 -6.84 -0.25 7.30
N LEU A 180 -8.16 -0.10 7.18
CA LEU A 180 -9.18 -0.65 8.04
C LEU A 180 -10.08 -1.53 7.18
N ASP A 181 -10.49 -2.67 7.72
CA ASP A 181 -11.31 -3.65 7.04
C ASP A 181 -12.31 -4.28 8.01
N ARG A 182 -13.14 -5.18 7.50
CA ARG A 182 -14.01 -6.04 8.30
C ARG A 182 -13.69 -7.51 7.99
N GLY A 183 -13.39 -8.26 9.03
CA GLY A 183 -13.18 -9.71 8.93
C GLY A 183 -14.47 -10.44 8.54
N LYS A 184 -14.32 -11.68 8.07
CA LYS A 184 -15.47 -12.56 7.74
C LYS A 184 -16.35 -12.85 8.96
N ASP A 185 -15.78 -12.79 10.15
CA ASP A 185 -16.43 -12.90 11.45
C ASP A 185 -17.13 -11.59 11.89
N GLY A 186 -17.11 -10.56 11.05
CA GLY A 186 -17.72 -9.26 11.31
C GLY A 186 -16.86 -8.35 12.19
N LEU A 187 -15.72 -8.82 12.70
CA LEU A 187 -14.86 -8.02 13.56
C LEU A 187 -14.12 -6.93 12.75
N PRO A 188 -13.90 -5.74 13.32
CA PRO A 188 -13.03 -4.76 12.70
C PRO A 188 -11.60 -5.28 12.58
N VAL A 189 -10.93 -4.95 11.49
CA VAL A 189 -9.57 -5.38 11.18
C VAL A 189 -8.70 -4.17 10.90
N LEU A 190 -7.52 -4.10 11.52
CA LEU A 190 -6.47 -3.17 11.13
C LEU A 190 -5.50 -3.87 10.18
N VAL A 191 -5.17 -3.21 9.08
CA VAL A 191 -4.23 -3.70 8.07
C VAL A 191 -2.95 -2.88 8.19
N PHE A 192 -1.89 -3.55 8.61
CA PHE A 192 -0.56 -2.98 8.76
C PHE A 192 0.36 -3.45 7.63
N GLU A 193 1.22 -2.56 7.16
CA GLU A 193 2.27 -2.88 6.20
C GLU A 193 3.63 -2.62 6.84
N ASN A 194 4.62 -3.49 6.62
CA ASN A 194 5.98 -3.32 7.11
C ASN A 194 6.94 -2.76 6.05
N ASP A 195 8.17 -2.50 6.48
CA ASP A 195 9.30 -1.98 5.70
C ASP A 195 9.67 -2.81 4.46
N ILE A 196 9.34 -4.10 4.44
CA ILE A 196 9.61 -5.02 3.32
C ILE A 196 8.35 -5.36 2.51
N ALA A 197 7.31 -4.52 2.59
CA ALA A 197 6.01 -4.71 1.92
C ALA A 197 5.29 -6.03 2.30
N GLY A 198 5.54 -6.51 3.52
CA GLY A 198 4.76 -7.56 4.16
C GLY A 198 3.56 -6.98 4.89
N GLU A 199 2.44 -7.71 4.89
CA GLU A 199 1.18 -7.27 5.50
C GLU A 199 0.92 -8.03 6.81
N ALA A 200 0.31 -7.37 7.79
CA ALA A 200 -0.30 -8.02 8.94
C ALA A 200 -1.73 -7.51 9.13
N ARG A 201 -2.70 -8.42 9.15
CA ARG A 201 -4.11 -8.12 9.42
C ARG A 201 -4.43 -8.50 10.85
N VAL A 202 -4.87 -7.55 11.66
CA VAL A 202 -5.18 -7.73 13.08
C VAL A 202 -6.67 -7.52 13.29
N SER A 203 -7.42 -8.58 13.56
CA SER A 203 -8.82 -8.47 13.98
C SER A 203 -8.87 -8.03 15.44
N VAL A 204 -9.80 -7.16 15.79
CA VAL A 204 -9.96 -6.67 17.16
C VAL A 204 -11.35 -6.96 17.71
N ARG A 205 -11.42 -7.17 19.02
CA ARG A 205 -12.67 -7.21 19.77
C ARG A 205 -12.75 -6.01 20.69
N ARG A 206 -13.95 -5.45 20.77
CA ARG A 206 -14.25 -4.41 21.76
C ARG A 206 -14.53 -5.06 23.11
N THR A 207 -13.79 -4.64 24.12
CA THR A 207 -14.05 -4.98 25.52
C THR A 207 -14.21 -3.68 26.29
N ARG A 208 -15.45 -3.38 26.72
CA ARG A 208 -15.81 -2.08 27.32
C ARG A 208 -15.43 -0.91 26.38
N ASN A 209 -14.38 -0.16 26.73
CA ASN A 209 -13.87 0.99 25.97
C ASN A 209 -12.52 0.76 25.30
N GLU A 210 -12.01 -0.48 25.33
CA GLU A 210 -10.72 -0.85 24.74
C GLU A 210 -10.91 -1.80 23.56
N LEU A 211 -10.07 -1.63 22.54
CA LEU A 211 -9.94 -2.56 21.44
C LEU A 211 -8.75 -3.48 21.70
N LEU A 212 -9.03 -4.77 21.90
CA LEU A 212 -8.01 -5.78 22.13
C LEU A 212 -7.80 -6.61 20.86
N PRO A 213 -6.54 -6.91 20.50
CA PRO A 213 -6.26 -7.79 19.37
C PRO A 213 -6.77 -9.19 19.68
N TRP A 214 -7.51 -9.76 18.74
CA TRP A 214 -8.14 -11.07 18.85
C TRP A 214 -7.41 -12.13 18.04
N SER A 215 -7.04 -11.79 16.80
CA SER A 215 -6.34 -12.69 15.90
C SER A 215 -5.46 -11.91 14.94
N VAL A 216 -4.38 -12.55 14.47
CA VAL A 216 -3.50 -11.98 13.46
C VAL A 216 -3.34 -12.94 12.29
N THR A 217 -3.30 -12.38 11.07
CA THR A 217 -3.00 -13.10 9.85
C THR A 217 -1.91 -12.36 9.09
N CYS A 218 -0.87 -13.08 8.68
CA CYS A 218 0.18 -12.58 7.79
C CYS A 218 0.20 -13.49 6.57
N PRO A 219 0.13 -12.96 5.33
CA PRO A 219 0.30 -13.80 4.15
C PRO A 219 1.69 -14.44 4.22
N ALA A 220 1.77 -15.72 3.85
CA ALA A 220 3.05 -16.40 3.77
C ALA A 220 3.99 -15.58 2.89
N GLY A 221 5.18 -15.26 3.42
CA GLY A 221 6.19 -14.52 2.67
C GLY A 221 6.45 -15.22 1.35
N SER A 222 6.21 -14.50 0.25
CA SER A 222 6.52 -14.93 -1.11
C SER A 222 7.98 -14.69 -1.43
#